data_AF-A0AAD3RLQ9-F1
#
_entry.id   AF-A0AAD3RLQ9-F1
#
_cell.length_a   1.000
_cell.length_b   1.000
_cell.length_c   1.000
_cell.angle_alpha   90.00
_cell.angle_beta   90.00
_cell.angle_gamma   90.00
#
_symmetry.space_group_name_H-M   'P 1'
#
loop_
_entity.id
_entity.type
_entity.pdbx_description
1 polymer ?
#
loop_
_entity_poly.entity_id
_entity_poly.type
_entity_poly.pdbx_seq_one_letter_code
_entity_poly.pdbx_strand_id
1 'polypeptide(L)'
;MSIKQSAGGAGGGGGVAAVCLTCKGSCSGFQPHPWRKACITCGCSTVDHTPGGDLEDDQRMGRLLADSPCSHLTAKVKGGGGLRMYKRNRMIVTNPVVSRKDPTFNTTTYDWAPAGLNQKLAMQYMELIPESQRPVSGTEGALERRRQLLTQLPIYDQDPMKCQSLASEEEITSMLLFVKQYKQEVLGVGEVALPGEGGALREAAIQRTAKEAKDRSNSDKKDALEHQDHSLTNSSTSSATGSTNGTDDGTKTEY
;
A
#
# COMPACT_ATOMS: atom_id res chain seq x y z
N MET A 1 -27.29 8.44 -43.27
CA MET A 1 -25.94 8.48 -43.84
C MET A 1 -25.02 7.75 -42.87
N SER A 2 -24.64 6.53 -43.24
CA SER A 2 -23.73 5.67 -42.46
C SER A 2 -22.33 6.27 -42.44
N ILE A 3 -21.67 6.23 -41.29
CA ILE A 3 -20.21 6.35 -41.23
C ILE A 3 -19.69 5.13 -40.46
N LYS A 4 -19.00 4.28 -41.22
CA LYS A 4 -18.35 3.04 -40.81
C LYS A 4 -17.28 3.30 -39.76
N GLN A 5 -17.27 2.51 -38.69
CA GLN A 5 -16.05 2.24 -37.93
C GLN A 5 -15.19 1.28 -38.74
N SER A 6 -13.93 1.63 -38.96
CA SER A 6 -12.93 0.76 -39.58
C SER A 6 -11.92 0.35 -38.53
N ALA A 7 -11.70 -0.96 -38.43
CA ALA A 7 -10.62 -1.55 -37.65
C ALA A 7 -9.30 -1.52 -38.44
N GLY A 8 -8.17 -1.48 -37.73
CA GLY A 8 -6.85 -1.87 -38.23
C GLY A 8 -5.71 -0.95 -37.81
N GLY A 9 -4.74 -1.48 -37.06
CA GLY A 9 -3.43 -0.85 -36.86
C GLY A 9 -2.68 -1.29 -35.62
N ALA A 10 -2.01 -2.45 -35.68
CA ALA A 10 -0.90 -2.76 -34.79
C ALA A 10 0.33 -1.91 -35.17
N GLY A 11 1.00 -1.29 -34.21
CA GLY A 11 2.28 -0.63 -34.45
C GLY A 11 2.75 0.30 -33.33
N GLY A 12 3.86 -0.09 -32.67
CA GLY A 12 4.90 0.82 -32.18
C GLY A 12 4.63 1.60 -30.89
N GLY A 13 5.26 1.17 -29.80
CA GLY A 13 5.35 1.93 -28.56
C GLY A 13 6.07 3.26 -28.76
N GLY A 14 5.32 4.35 -28.64
CA GLY A 14 5.83 5.70 -28.44
C GLY A 14 5.11 6.28 -27.24
N GLY A 15 5.72 6.18 -26.06
CA GLY A 15 5.21 6.82 -24.86
C GLY A 15 5.16 8.32 -25.09
N VAL A 16 3.96 8.88 -25.23
CA VAL A 16 3.75 10.32 -25.23
C VAL A 16 4.31 10.83 -23.90
N ALA A 17 5.40 11.59 -23.95
CA ALA A 17 5.98 12.19 -22.76
C ALA A 17 4.90 13.00 -22.03
N ALA A 18 4.57 12.59 -20.81
CA ALA A 18 3.48 13.18 -20.06
C ALA A 18 3.75 14.69 -19.87
N VAL A 19 2.79 15.50 -20.32
CA VAL A 19 2.89 16.96 -20.32
C VAL A 19 2.73 17.47 -18.89
N CYS A 20 3.55 18.45 -18.50
CA CYS A 20 3.45 19.05 -17.17
C CYS A 20 2.11 19.79 -16.99
N LEU A 21 1.40 19.46 -15.91
CA LEU A 21 0.11 20.04 -15.55
C LEU A 21 0.18 21.51 -15.12
N THR A 22 1.36 21.99 -14.72
CA THR A 22 1.51 23.33 -14.14
C THR A 22 2.15 24.32 -15.11
N CYS A 23 3.22 23.93 -15.81
CA CYS A 23 4.06 24.89 -16.52
C CYS A 23 3.63 25.19 -17.96
N LYS A 24 2.42 24.77 -18.36
CA LYS A 24 1.80 25.05 -19.67
C LYS A 24 2.70 24.73 -20.87
N GLY A 25 3.51 23.68 -20.74
CA GLY A 25 4.40 23.22 -21.83
C GLY A 25 5.77 23.90 -21.89
N SER A 26 6.20 24.61 -20.84
CA SER A 26 7.58 25.15 -20.79
C SER A 26 8.66 24.07 -20.74
N CYS A 27 8.29 22.82 -20.45
CA CYS A 27 9.16 21.66 -20.46
C CYS A 27 8.61 20.56 -21.38
N SER A 28 9.51 19.78 -21.98
CA SER A 28 9.18 18.66 -22.88
C SER A 28 8.90 17.33 -22.14
N GLY A 29 8.92 17.33 -20.81
CA GLY A 29 8.81 16.14 -19.97
C GLY A 29 9.53 16.33 -18.63
N PHE A 30 9.40 15.36 -17.72
CA PHE A 30 10.08 15.44 -16.42
C PHE A 30 11.57 15.21 -16.60
N GLN A 31 12.39 16.21 -16.25
CA GLN A 31 13.84 16.10 -16.23
C GLN A 31 14.31 16.26 -14.78
N PRO A 32 14.66 15.16 -14.08
CA PRO A 32 14.94 15.21 -12.64
C PRO A 32 16.15 16.08 -12.35
N HIS A 33 16.01 16.97 -11.37
CA HIS A 33 17.14 17.74 -10.86
C HIS A 33 18.10 16.84 -10.06
N PRO A 34 19.42 17.01 -10.18
CA PRO A 34 20.41 16.25 -9.42
C PRO A 34 20.23 16.21 -7.89
N TRP A 35 19.65 17.26 -7.29
CA TRP A 35 19.56 17.41 -5.82
C TRP A 35 18.16 17.76 -5.30
N ARG A 36 17.20 18.04 -6.19
CA ARG A 36 15.86 18.54 -5.83
C ARG A 36 14.84 17.59 -6.43
N LYS A 37 13.71 17.39 -5.75
CA LYS A 37 12.57 16.60 -6.24
C LYS A 37 11.72 17.38 -7.26
N ALA A 38 12.38 18.00 -8.23
CA ALA A 38 11.77 18.92 -9.18
C ALA A 38 12.37 18.74 -10.57
N CYS A 39 11.64 19.20 -11.57
CA CYS A 39 12.11 19.29 -12.95
C CYS A 39 13.15 20.42 -13.06
N ILE A 40 14.27 20.18 -13.74
CA ILE A 40 15.29 21.22 -13.98
C ILE A 40 14.75 22.39 -14.82
N THR A 41 13.80 22.11 -15.71
CA THR A 41 13.33 23.08 -16.72
C THR A 41 12.21 23.96 -16.21
N CYS A 42 11.24 23.38 -15.49
CA CYS A 42 10.07 24.13 -15.00
C CYS A 42 9.98 24.24 -13.47
N GLY A 43 10.83 23.54 -12.72
CA GLY A 43 10.78 23.52 -11.25
C GLY A 43 9.60 22.75 -10.65
N CYS A 44 8.68 22.24 -11.47
CA CYS A 44 7.53 21.46 -11.02
C CYS A 44 7.96 20.08 -10.50
N SER A 45 7.17 19.51 -9.60
CA SER A 45 7.45 18.20 -9.01
C SER A 45 7.22 17.07 -10.01
N THR A 46 7.70 15.86 -9.72
CA THR A 46 7.40 14.68 -10.54
C THR A 46 5.90 14.43 -10.68
N VAL A 47 5.11 14.78 -9.66
CA VAL A 47 3.64 14.63 -9.66
C VAL A 47 2.98 15.47 -10.74
N ASP A 48 3.56 16.64 -11.02
CA ASP A 48 3.04 17.56 -12.01
C ASP A 48 3.31 17.09 -13.43
N HIS A 49 4.21 16.13 -13.62
CA HIS A 49 4.53 15.55 -14.93
C HIS A 49 3.94 14.15 -15.10
N THR A 50 4.09 13.33 -14.07
CA THR A 50 3.55 11.97 -14.01
C THR A 50 2.76 11.89 -12.72
N PRO A 51 1.48 12.32 -12.74
CA PRO A 51 0.59 12.12 -11.61
C PRO A 51 0.47 10.61 -11.44
N GLY A 52 1.14 10.07 -10.42
CA GLY A 52 1.14 8.65 -10.12
C GLY A 52 -0.28 8.09 -9.98
N GLY A 53 -0.40 6.77 -10.02
CA GLY A 53 -1.68 6.10 -9.92
C GLY A 53 -2.17 5.97 -8.48
N ASP A 54 -3.48 5.85 -8.32
CA ASP A 54 -4.13 5.41 -7.09
C ASP A 54 -3.49 4.14 -6.50
N LEU A 55 -3.07 3.21 -7.36
CA LEU A 55 -2.39 1.99 -6.93
C LEU A 55 -1.03 2.26 -6.28
N GLU A 56 -0.25 3.19 -6.82
CA GLU A 56 1.07 3.53 -6.27
C GLU A 56 0.94 4.26 -4.93
N ASP A 57 -0.04 5.16 -4.84
CA ASP A 57 -0.39 5.85 -3.59
C ASP A 57 -0.83 4.85 -2.51
N ASP A 58 -1.66 3.86 -2.87
CA ASP A 58 -2.10 2.80 -1.96
C ASP A 58 -0.97 1.89 -1.53
N GLN A 59 -0.02 1.62 -2.42
CA GLN A 59 1.15 0.81 -2.11
C GLN A 59 2.07 1.54 -1.13
N ARG A 60 2.26 2.85 -1.31
CA ARG A 60 3.08 3.70 -0.42
C ARG A 60 2.46 3.78 0.98
N MET A 61 1.17 4.05 1.06
CA MET A 61 0.41 4.02 2.32
C MET A 61 0.38 2.61 2.93
N GLY A 62 0.21 1.58 2.10
CA GLY A 62 0.22 0.19 2.52
C GLY A 62 1.56 -0.21 3.15
N ARG A 63 2.69 0.22 2.57
CA ARG A 63 4.03 0.01 3.13
C ARG A 63 4.20 0.71 4.47
N LEU A 64 3.73 1.95 4.61
CA LEU A 64 3.80 2.70 5.86
C LEU A 64 3.07 1.96 7.00
N LEU A 65 1.83 1.56 6.73
CA LEU A 65 0.93 0.98 7.72
C LEU A 65 1.15 -0.53 7.95
N ALA A 66 1.83 -1.22 7.03
CA ALA A 66 2.22 -2.61 7.23
C ALA A 66 3.08 -2.77 8.48
N ASP A 67 2.89 -3.89 9.17
CA ASP A 67 3.63 -4.29 10.38
C ASP A 67 3.54 -3.29 11.56
N SER A 68 2.53 -2.42 11.52
CA SER A 68 2.16 -1.49 12.59
C SER A 68 0.85 -1.88 13.29
N PRO A 69 0.51 -1.27 14.43
CA PRO A 69 -0.83 -1.36 15.04
C PRO A 69 -1.96 -0.87 14.10
N CYS A 70 -1.64 -0.10 13.06
CA CYS A 70 -2.60 0.41 12.07
C CYS A 70 -2.76 -0.53 10.86
N SER A 71 -2.19 -1.74 10.89
CA SER A 71 -2.20 -2.67 9.75
C SER A 71 -3.60 -3.11 9.30
N HIS A 72 -4.64 -2.98 10.13
CA HIS A 72 -6.03 -3.25 9.79
C HIS A 72 -6.55 -2.37 8.63
N LEU A 73 -5.96 -1.19 8.44
CA LEU A 73 -6.22 -0.27 7.33
C LEU A 73 -5.61 -0.74 6.00
N THR A 74 -4.96 -1.91 5.98
CA THR A 74 -4.37 -2.49 4.78
C THR A 74 -5.01 -3.83 4.42
N ALA A 75 -4.87 -4.24 3.16
CA ALA A 75 -5.25 -5.55 2.65
C ALA A 75 -4.01 -6.27 2.08
N LYS A 76 -3.87 -7.57 2.38
CA LYS A 76 -2.84 -8.42 1.76
C LYS A 76 -3.19 -8.66 0.29
N VAL A 77 -2.22 -8.52 -0.60
CA VAL A 77 -2.37 -8.82 -2.02
C VAL A 77 -2.08 -10.30 -2.26
N LYS A 78 -3.02 -11.01 -2.87
CA LYS A 78 -2.85 -12.43 -3.22
C LYS A 78 -1.72 -12.57 -4.23
N GLY A 79 -0.75 -13.46 -3.97
CA GLY A 79 0.42 -13.66 -4.83
C GLY A 79 1.44 -12.52 -4.82
N GLY A 80 1.25 -11.49 -3.98
CA GLY A 80 2.12 -10.31 -3.93
C GLY A 80 3.35 -10.43 -3.04
N GLY A 81 3.77 -11.64 -2.66
CA GLY A 81 4.98 -11.83 -1.84
C GLY A 81 4.97 -11.09 -0.50
N GLY A 82 3.79 -10.93 0.13
CA GLY A 82 3.64 -10.17 1.38
C GLY A 82 3.25 -8.71 1.18
N LEU A 83 3.10 -8.22 -0.05
CA LEU A 83 2.66 -6.86 -0.34
C LEU A 83 1.29 -6.56 0.29
N ARG A 84 1.19 -5.39 0.90
CA ARG A 84 -0.05 -4.85 1.47
C ARG A 84 -0.41 -3.53 0.80
N MET A 85 -1.69 -3.37 0.47
CA MET A 85 -2.25 -2.16 -0.12
C MET A 85 -3.11 -1.44 0.92
N TYR A 86 -3.09 -0.12 0.92
CA TYR A 86 -4.02 0.67 1.72
C TYR A 86 -5.46 0.43 1.28
N LYS A 87 -6.35 0.21 2.23
CA LYS A 87 -7.80 0.18 2.01
C LYS A 87 -8.29 1.63 1.93
N ARG A 88 -8.00 2.30 0.82
CA ARG A 88 -8.45 3.68 0.58
C ARG A 88 -9.97 3.76 0.70
N ASN A 89 -10.44 4.68 1.55
CA ASN A 89 -11.84 5.03 1.63
C ASN A 89 -12.16 6.10 0.56
N ARG A 90 -12.68 5.68 -0.60
CA ARG A 90 -13.21 6.60 -1.62
C ARG A 90 -14.67 6.91 -1.28
N MET A 91 -14.98 8.18 -1.05
CA MET A 91 -16.34 8.61 -0.67
C MET A 91 -17.09 9.12 -1.91
N ILE A 92 -18.27 8.56 -2.15
CA ILE A 92 -19.17 9.01 -3.23
C ILE A 92 -20.40 9.64 -2.59
N VAL A 93 -20.68 10.89 -2.96
CA VAL A 93 -21.84 11.66 -2.47
C VAL A 93 -22.77 11.92 -3.64
N THR A 94 -24.00 11.43 -3.55
CA THR A 94 -25.02 11.62 -4.58
C THR A 94 -26.12 12.53 -4.03
N ASN A 95 -26.18 13.75 -4.53
CA ASN A 95 -27.19 14.73 -4.14
C ASN A 95 -28.35 14.70 -5.14
N PRO A 96 -29.59 14.39 -4.70
CA PRO A 96 -30.75 14.47 -5.57
C PRO A 96 -31.06 15.94 -5.88
N VAL A 97 -31.17 16.25 -7.16
CA VAL A 97 -31.63 17.55 -7.65
C VAL A 97 -33.11 17.41 -7.96
N VAL A 98 -33.93 17.91 -7.04
CA VAL A 98 -35.39 17.88 -7.18
C VAL A 98 -35.81 18.96 -8.18
N SER A 99 -35.83 18.60 -9.46
CA SER A 99 -36.55 19.34 -10.49
C SER A 99 -37.93 18.72 -10.68
N ARG A 100 -38.98 19.56 -10.83
CA ARG A 100 -40.37 19.10 -10.95
C ARG A 100 -40.64 18.23 -12.19
N LYS A 101 -39.72 18.19 -13.17
CA LYS A 101 -39.92 17.49 -14.44
C LYS A 101 -39.07 16.23 -14.62
N ASP A 102 -37.87 16.17 -14.03
CA ASP A 102 -37.00 14.99 -14.09
C ASP A 102 -36.09 14.95 -12.85
N PRO A 103 -36.09 13.85 -12.06
CA PRO A 103 -35.12 13.70 -10.99
C PRO A 103 -33.72 13.54 -11.60
N THR A 104 -32.84 14.48 -11.34
CA THR A 104 -31.42 14.40 -11.70
C THR A 104 -30.59 14.18 -10.45
N PHE A 105 -29.45 13.49 -10.57
CA PHE A 105 -28.56 13.22 -9.44
C PHE A 105 -27.19 13.84 -9.74
N ASN A 106 -26.68 14.65 -8.81
CA ASN A 106 -25.32 15.15 -8.87
C ASN A 106 -24.43 14.24 -8.02
N THR A 107 -23.49 13.55 -8.66
CA THR A 107 -22.55 12.64 -7.99
C THR A 107 -21.18 13.30 -7.89
N THR A 108 -20.71 13.49 -6.66
CA THR A 108 -19.34 13.96 -6.36
C THR A 108 -18.53 12.81 -5.79
N THR A 109 -17.36 12.55 -6.37
CA THR A 109 -16.43 11.52 -5.90
C THR A 109 -15.24 12.18 -5.21
N TYR A 110 -14.96 11.78 -3.99
CA TYR A 110 -13.75 12.13 -3.26
C TYR A 110 -12.76 10.97 -3.35
N ASP A 111 -11.53 11.26 -3.74
CA ASP A 111 -10.44 10.28 -3.83
C ASP A 111 -10.01 9.77 -2.45
N TRP A 112 -10.36 10.46 -1.37
CA TRP A 112 -10.06 10.02 -0.02
C TRP A 112 -11.01 10.63 1.01
N ALA A 113 -11.36 9.83 2.01
CA ALA A 113 -11.96 10.27 3.27
C ALA A 113 -11.29 9.53 4.45
N PRO A 114 -11.36 10.06 5.68
CA PRO A 114 -10.91 9.33 6.86
C PRO A 114 -11.62 7.98 6.99
N ALA A 115 -10.92 6.97 7.49
CA ALA A 115 -11.48 5.63 7.67
C ALA A 115 -12.48 5.60 8.83
N GLY A 116 -13.46 4.70 8.76
CA GLY A 116 -14.38 4.43 9.87
C GLY A 116 -15.51 5.45 10.07
N LEU A 117 -15.65 6.45 9.19
CA LEU A 117 -16.71 7.46 9.30
C LEU A 117 -17.97 7.05 8.54
N ASN A 118 -19.12 7.43 9.09
CA ASN A 118 -20.36 7.48 8.32
C ASN A 118 -20.34 8.67 7.35
N GLN A 119 -21.20 8.62 6.32
CA GLN A 119 -21.22 9.63 5.26
C GLN A 119 -21.45 11.05 5.79
N LYS A 120 -22.33 11.23 6.79
CA LYS A 120 -22.65 12.53 7.37
C LYS A 120 -21.41 13.17 8.03
N LEU A 121 -20.72 12.44 8.89
CA LEU A 121 -19.52 12.93 9.57
C LEU A 121 -18.36 13.15 8.59
N ALA A 122 -18.22 12.28 7.58
CA ALA A 122 -17.23 12.46 6.52
C ALA A 122 -17.48 13.73 5.70
N MET A 123 -18.75 14.04 5.37
CA MET A 123 -19.11 15.29 4.70
C MET A 123 -18.77 16.52 5.56
N GLN A 124 -19.13 16.52 6.85
CA GLN A 124 -18.78 17.60 7.77
C GLN A 124 -17.27 17.81 7.85
N TYR A 125 -16.49 16.73 7.89
CA TYR A 125 -15.04 16.81 7.84
C TYR A 125 -14.52 17.45 6.55
N MET A 126 -15.06 17.06 5.39
CA MET A 126 -14.68 17.65 4.10
C MET A 126 -15.03 19.14 4.00
N GLU A 127 -16.13 19.56 4.62
CA GLU A 127 -16.55 20.98 4.66
C GLU A 127 -15.54 21.87 5.40
N LEU A 128 -14.83 21.32 6.40
CA LEU A 128 -13.76 22.02 7.13
C LEU A 128 -12.47 22.19 6.32
N ILE A 129 -12.30 21.46 5.22
CA ILE A 129 -11.19 21.61 4.29
C ILE A 129 -11.55 22.72 3.29
N PRO A 130 -10.64 23.69 3.02
CA PRO A 130 -10.86 24.70 1.98
C PRO A 130 -11.24 24.05 0.65
N GLU A 131 -12.21 24.63 -0.07
CA GLU A 131 -12.77 24.02 -1.29
C GLU A 131 -11.70 23.66 -2.32
N SER A 132 -10.68 24.51 -2.48
CA SER A 132 -9.56 24.31 -3.40
C SER A 132 -8.62 23.17 -3.00
N GLN A 133 -8.69 22.68 -1.77
CA GLN A 133 -7.84 21.60 -1.23
C GLN A 133 -8.62 20.30 -0.98
N ARG A 134 -9.94 20.30 -1.20
CA ARG A 134 -10.74 19.08 -1.04
C ARG A 134 -10.31 18.04 -2.08
N PRO A 135 -10.16 16.76 -1.71
CA PRO A 135 -9.67 15.74 -2.62
C PRO A 135 -10.78 15.21 -3.53
N VAL A 136 -11.46 16.10 -4.25
CA VAL A 136 -12.51 15.75 -5.22
C VAL A 136 -11.84 15.27 -6.50
N SER A 137 -12.24 14.09 -7.00
CA SER A 137 -11.64 13.46 -8.17
C SER A 137 -11.60 14.41 -9.37
N GLY A 138 -10.42 14.55 -9.98
CA GLY A 138 -10.20 15.40 -11.16
C GLY A 138 -10.05 16.89 -10.87
N THR A 139 -10.02 17.31 -9.60
CA THR A 139 -9.79 18.71 -9.20
C THR A 139 -8.34 18.94 -8.76
N GLU A 140 -7.94 20.21 -8.67
CA GLU A 140 -6.61 20.60 -8.15
C GLU A 140 -6.40 20.12 -6.71
N GLY A 141 -7.45 20.07 -5.88
CA GLY A 141 -7.34 19.58 -4.50
C GLY A 141 -6.99 18.08 -4.41
N ALA A 142 -7.46 17.26 -5.35
CA ALA A 142 -7.03 15.86 -5.44
C ALA A 142 -5.56 15.75 -5.86
N LEU A 143 -5.11 16.56 -6.81
CA LEU A 143 -3.71 16.62 -7.22
C LEU A 143 -2.81 17.09 -6.06
N GLU A 144 -3.24 18.11 -5.32
CA GLU A 144 -2.52 18.65 -4.18
C GLU A 144 -2.38 17.61 -3.06
N ARG A 145 -3.45 16.87 -2.75
CA ARG A 145 -3.36 15.75 -1.80
C ARG A 145 -2.31 14.72 -2.24
N ARG A 146 -2.21 14.42 -3.54
CA ARG A 146 -1.17 13.51 -4.07
C ARG A 146 0.23 14.11 -3.94
N ARG A 147 0.42 15.40 -4.21
CA ARG A 147 1.69 16.10 -3.96
C ARG A 147 2.13 15.98 -2.50
N GLN A 148 1.19 16.16 -1.58
CA GLN A 148 1.45 16.03 -0.14
C GLN A 148 1.85 14.61 0.23
N LEU A 149 1.15 13.58 -0.24
CA LEU A 149 1.53 12.18 0.02
C LEU A 149 2.95 11.86 -0.47
N LEU A 150 3.30 12.32 -1.67
CA LEU A 150 4.62 12.06 -2.25
C LEU A 150 5.74 12.81 -1.53
N THR A 151 5.43 13.99 -1.00
CA THR A 151 6.37 14.80 -0.21
C THR A 151 6.55 14.21 1.19
N GLN A 152 5.46 13.84 1.86
CA GLN A 152 5.45 13.36 3.25
C GLN A 152 5.89 11.91 3.40
N LEU A 153 5.74 11.07 2.38
CA LEU A 153 6.08 9.65 2.45
C LEU A 153 7.10 9.24 1.38
N PRO A 154 8.31 9.80 1.35
CA PRO A 154 9.34 9.37 0.42
C PRO A 154 9.63 7.87 0.58
N ILE A 155 9.87 7.16 -0.53
CA ILE A 155 10.08 5.70 -0.47
C ILE A 155 11.38 5.34 0.25
N TYR A 156 12.40 6.19 0.11
CA TYR A 156 13.72 6.01 0.71
C TYR A 156 13.73 6.29 2.23
N ASP A 157 12.64 6.81 2.81
CA ASP A 157 12.49 6.92 4.28
C ASP A 157 12.10 5.58 4.91
N GLN A 158 11.63 4.62 4.10
CA GLN A 158 11.11 3.33 4.58
C GLN A 158 11.86 2.13 4.01
N ASP A 159 12.48 2.26 2.85
CA ASP A 159 13.15 1.17 2.14
C ASP A 159 14.64 1.51 1.99
N PRO A 160 15.55 0.87 2.75
CA PRO A 160 16.98 1.14 2.68
C PRO A 160 17.55 0.87 1.28
N MET A 161 16.95 -0.05 0.52
CA MET A 161 17.37 -0.35 -0.85
C MET A 161 17.07 0.80 -1.83
N LYS A 162 16.28 1.79 -1.40
CA LYS A 162 16.01 3.01 -2.17
C LYS A 162 16.88 4.18 -1.72
N CYS A 163 17.73 4.00 -0.71
CA CYS A 163 18.65 5.02 -0.21
C CYS A 163 20.06 4.75 -0.75
N GLN A 164 20.47 5.51 -1.77
CA GLN A 164 21.77 5.31 -2.43
C GLN A 164 22.98 5.64 -1.54
N SER A 165 22.77 6.40 -0.47
CA SER A 165 23.84 6.82 0.44
C SER A 165 24.12 5.82 1.56
N LEU A 166 23.27 4.82 1.78
CA LEU A 166 23.55 3.75 2.74
C LEU A 166 24.46 2.73 2.07
N ALA A 167 25.73 2.73 2.44
CA ALA A 167 26.76 1.95 1.77
C ALA A 167 27.15 0.68 2.53
N SER A 168 26.97 0.68 3.85
CA SER A 168 27.36 -0.42 4.74
C SER A 168 26.17 -1.29 5.17
N GLU A 169 26.43 -2.56 5.46
CA GLU A 169 25.41 -3.48 5.98
C GLU A 169 24.89 -3.03 7.36
N GLU A 170 25.75 -2.40 8.16
CA GLU A 170 25.43 -1.85 9.48
C GLU A 170 24.43 -0.70 9.39
N GLU A 171 24.61 0.22 8.44
CA GLU A 171 23.68 1.33 8.18
C GLU A 171 22.33 0.82 7.69
N ILE A 172 22.34 -0.13 6.74
CA ILE A 172 21.11 -0.77 6.23
C ILE A 172 20.36 -1.44 7.38
N THR A 173 21.05 -2.22 8.21
CA THR A 173 20.47 -2.90 9.37
C THR A 173 19.90 -1.91 10.38
N SER A 174 20.64 -0.83 10.67
CA SER A 174 20.19 0.23 11.57
C SER A 174 18.91 0.91 11.07
N MET A 175 18.83 1.19 9.76
CA MET A 175 17.62 1.74 9.16
C MET A 175 16.43 0.77 9.24
N LEU A 176 16.65 -0.53 8.97
CA LEU A 176 15.58 -1.54 9.10
C LEU A 176 15.04 -1.61 10.53
N LEU A 177 15.92 -1.59 11.54
CA LEU A 177 15.54 -1.57 12.94
C LEU A 177 14.78 -0.29 13.30
N PHE A 178 15.26 0.88 12.86
CA PHE A 178 14.56 2.15 13.05
C PHE A 178 13.15 2.13 12.44
N VAL A 179 13.02 1.68 11.18
CA VAL A 179 11.73 1.58 10.48
C VAL A 179 10.77 0.66 11.22
N LYS A 180 11.27 -0.48 11.70
CA LYS A 180 10.48 -1.42 12.52
C LYS A 180 10.02 -0.77 13.83
N GLN A 181 10.93 -0.14 14.57
CA GLN A 181 10.65 0.47 15.88
C GLN A 181 9.61 1.59 15.76
N TYR A 182 9.81 2.56 14.84
CA TYR A 182 8.87 3.69 14.75
C TYR A 182 7.47 3.22 14.33
N LYS A 183 7.37 2.24 13.43
CA LYS A 183 6.06 1.68 13.02
C LYS A 183 5.33 1.01 14.16
N GLN A 184 6.06 0.40 15.09
CA GLN A 184 5.48 -0.32 16.22
C GLN A 184 5.11 0.63 17.36
N GLU A 185 5.94 1.63 17.62
CA GLU A 185 5.85 2.42 18.86
C GLU A 185 5.33 3.84 18.67
N VAL A 186 5.48 4.42 17.48
CA VAL A 186 5.24 5.86 17.25
C VAL A 186 4.18 6.11 16.17
N LEU A 187 4.13 5.28 15.13
CA LEU A 187 3.18 5.46 14.03
C LEU A 187 1.74 5.34 14.56
N GLY A 188 0.93 6.35 14.24
CA GLY A 188 -0.48 6.39 14.56
C GLY A 188 -1.31 6.95 13.41
N VAL A 189 -2.62 6.72 13.48
CA VAL A 189 -3.61 7.28 12.56
C VAL A 189 -4.67 7.99 13.38
N GLY A 190 -4.91 9.27 13.06
CA GLY A 190 -5.96 10.05 13.71
C GLY A 190 -7.35 9.57 13.31
N GLU A 191 -8.27 9.58 14.28
CA GLU A 191 -9.69 9.30 14.05
C GLU A 191 -10.50 10.60 14.18
N VAL A 192 -11.58 10.71 13.40
CA VAL A 192 -12.48 11.88 13.44
C VAL A 192 -13.69 11.54 14.29
N ALA A 193 -14.00 12.42 15.24
CA ALA A 193 -15.15 12.31 16.13
C ALA A 193 -15.83 13.67 16.28
N LEU A 194 -17.11 13.67 16.67
CA LEU A 194 -17.75 14.89 17.16
C LEU A 194 -17.21 15.25 18.55
N PRO A 195 -17.29 16.52 18.97
CA PRO A 195 -16.92 16.93 20.31
C PRO A 195 -17.61 16.08 21.38
N GLY A 196 -16.83 15.50 22.29
CA GLY A 196 -17.31 14.62 23.37
C GLY A 196 -17.30 13.12 23.04
N GLU A 197 -17.14 12.72 21.79
CA GLU A 197 -17.18 11.29 21.38
C GLU A 197 -15.79 10.61 21.40
N GLY A 198 -14.72 11.35 21.66
CA GLY A 198 -13.34 10.83 21.62
C GLY A 198 -13.06 9.70 22.62
N GLY A 199 -13.76 9.67 23.76
CA GLY A 199 -13.62 8.60 24.75
C GLY A 199 -14.05 7.23 24.22
N ALA A 200 -15.23 7.18 23.57
CA ALA A 200 -15.76 5.95 22.99
C ALA A 200 -14.87 5.41 21.86
N LEU A 201 -14.30 6.31 21.04
CA LEU A 201 -13.33 5.92 20.00
C LEU A 201 -12.05 5.31 20.59
N ARG A 202 -11.52 5.93 21.65
CA ARG A 202 -10.33 5.41 22.34
C ARG A 202 -10.58 4.03 22.94
N GLU A 203 -11.73 3.81 23.55
CA GLU A 203 -12.12 2.49 24.06
C GLU A 203 -12.23 1.45 22.94
N ALA A 204 -12.87 1.80 21.82
CA ALA A 204 -12.96 0.93 20.65
C ALA A 204 -11.56 0.60 20.08
N ALA A 205 -10.64 1.56 20.05
CA ALA A 205 -9.26 1.34 19.62
C ALA A 205 -8.51 0.36 20.54
N ILE A 206 -8.65 0.49 21.86
CA ILE A 206 -8.06 -0.44 22.85
C ILE A 206 -8.62 -1.85 22.67
N GLN A 207 -9.92 -1.98 22.42
CA GLN A 207 -10.53 -3.29 22.17
C GLN A 207 -10.01 -3.94 20.88
N ARG A 208 -9.79 -3.14 19.82
CA ARG A 208 -9.20 -3.65 18.56
C ARG A 208 -7.76 -4.13 18.77
N THR A 209 -6.92 -3.36 19.47
CA THR A 209 -5.53 -3.78 19.72
C THR A 209 -5.46 -5.03 20.60
N ALA A 210 -6.33 -5.15 21.61
CA ALA A 210 -6.44 -6.35 22.43
C ALA A 210 -6.85 -7.58 21.62
N LYS A 211 -7.81 -7.42 20.69
CA LYS A 211 -8.23 -8.49 19.79
C LYS A 211 -7.10 -8.91 18.84
N GLU A 212 -6.42 -7.96 18.22
CA GLU A 212 -5.31 -8.23 17.30
C GLU A 212 -4.13 -8.93 18.01
N ALA A 213 -3.82 -8.56 19.25
CA ALA A 213 -2.80 -9.23 20.05
C ALA A 213 -3.17 -10.70 20.34
N LYS A 214 -4.45 -10.96 20.63
CA LYS A 214 -4.97 -12.32 20.83
C LYS A 214 -4.90 -13.16 19.54
N ASP A 215 -5.25 -12.57 18.41
CA ASP A 215 -5.22 -13.24 17.10
C ASP A 215 -3.78 -13.59 16.69
N ARG A 216 -2.80 -12.70 16.93
CA ARG A 216 -1.37 -12.98 16.71
C ARG A 216 -0.86 -14.11 17.61
N SER A 217 -1.19 -14.08 18.91
CA SER A 217 -0.81 -15.16 19.83
C SER A 217 -1.37 -16.52 19.41
N ASN A 218 -2.57 -16.54 18.82
CA ASN A 218 -3.19 -17.77 18.32
C ASN A 218 -2.55 -18.26 17.02
N SER A 219 -2.16 -17.37 16.10
CA SER A 219 -1.44 -17.78 14.88
C SER A 219 -0.06 -18.35 15.20
N ASP A 220 0.69 -17.71 16.10
CA ASP A 220 2.03 -18.15 16.48
C ASP A 220 2.00 -19.54 17.15
N LYS A 221 0.96 -19.83 17.93
CA LYS A 221 0.71 -21.16 18.50
C LYS A 221 0.36 -22.20 17.45
N LYS A 222 -0.40 -21.83 16.43
CA LYS A 222 -0.78 -22.74 15.34
C LYS A 222 0.44 -23.11 14.50
N ASP A 223 1.24 -22.13 14.12
CA ASP A 223 2.45 -22.34 13.32
C ASP A 223 3.48 -23.18 14.11
N ALA A 224 3.59 -22.97 15.44
CA ALA A 224 4.44 -23.78 16.31
C ALA A 224 3.98 -25.24 16.44
N LEU A 225 2.67 -25.50 16.40
CA LEU A 225 2.11 -26.86 16.43
C LEU A 225 2.30 -27.58 15.08
N GLU A 226 2.12 -26.89 13.96
CA GLU A 226 2.36 -27.45 12.62
C GLU A 226 3.86 -27.80 12.39
N HIS A 227 4.79 -27.03 12.97
CA HIS A 227 6.23 -27.35 12.95
C HIS A 227 6.61 -28.55 13.85
N GLN A 228 5.84 -28.85 14.90
CA GLN A 228 6.05 -30.06 15.72
C GLN A 228 5.56 -31.33 15.02
N ASP A 229 4.41 -31.28 14.33
CA ASP A 229 3.89 -32.44 13.59
C ASP A 229 4.76 -32.85 12.39
N HIS A 230 5.42 -31.90 11.74
CA HIS A 230 6.39 -32.20 10.68
C HIS A 230 7.74 -32.71 11.19
N SER A 231 8.07 -32.49 12.46
CA SER A 231 9.31 -32.99 13.09
C SER A 231 9.14 -34.41 13.66
N LEU A 232 7.91 -34.84 13.95
CA LEU A 232 7.59 -36.15 14.53
C LEU A 232 7.36 -37.27 13.49
N THR A 233 7.38 -36.95 12.18
CA THR A 233 7.19 -37.96 11.11
C THR A 233 8.49 -38.56 10.56
N ASN A 234 9.66 -38.16 11.06
CA ASN A 234 10.96 -38.71 10.64
C ASN A 234 11.79 -39.26 11.81
N SER A 235 11.23 -40.09 12.68
CA SER A 235 12.01 -40.82 13.70
C SER A 235 11.23 -41.99 14.32
N SER A 236 11.07 -43.11 13.59
CA SER A 236 11.09 -44.47 14.18
C SER A 236 10.59 -45.55 13.20
N THR A 237 11.50 -46.34 12.63
CA THR A 237 11.35 -47.81 12.53
C THR A 237 12.74 -48.45 12.46
N SER A 238 13.26 -48.83 13.62
CA SER A 238 14.39 -49.74 13.75
C SER A 238 13.90 -51.18 13.91
N SER A 239 14.39 -52.04 13.03
CA SER A 239 14.99 -53.38 13.26
C SER A 239 14.29 -54.41 14.16
N ALA A 240 14.01 -55.61 13.61
CA ALA A 240 14.11 -56.88 14.34
C ALA A 240 14.34 -58.11 13.41
N THR A 241 15.51 -58.75 13.56
CA THR A 241 15.82 -60.21 13.57
C THR A 241 15.47 -61.08 12.34
N GLY A 242 16.31 -62.00 11.81
CA GLY A 242 17.58 -62.59 12.25
C GLY A 242 18.13 -63.62 11.23
N SER A 243 19.35 -64.09 11.52
CA SER A 243 20.26 -65.12 10.95
C SER A 243 19.73 -66.18 9.94
N THR A 244 20.51 -66.76 9.00
CA THR A 244 21.82 -67.46 9.14
C THR A 244 22.56 -67.67 7.78
N ASN A 245 23.90 -67.77 7.88
CA ASN A 245 24.90 -68.57 7.13
C ASN A 245 24.94 -68.67 5.59
N GLY A 246 26.15 -68.42 5.03
CA GLY A 246 26.82 -69.42 4.18
C GLY A 246 27.47 -68.97 2.87
N THR A 247 28.80 -68.77 2.91
CA THR A 247 29.84 -69.16 1.91
C THR A 247 29.98 -68.47 0.55
N ASP A 248 31.22 -67.99 0.33
CA ASP A 248 32.05 -67.81 -0.89
C ASP A 248 31.43 -67.92 -2.30
N ASP A 249 31.75 -66.95 -3.17
CA ASP A 249 32.74 -67.16 -4.25
C ASP A 249 33.15 -65.82 -4.88
N GLY A 250 34.38 -65.77 -5.41
CA GLY A 250 35.05 -64.57 -5.90
C GLY A 250 34.87 -64.25 -7.39
N THR A 251 35.89 -63.54 -7.89
CA THR A 251 36.16 -63.07 -9.28
C THR A 251 35.47 -61.76 -9.70
N LYS A 252 36.22 -60.66 -9.91
CA LYS A 252 37.15 -60.29 -11.03
C LYS A 252 36.40 -59.32 -11.96
N THR A 253 36.72 -58.02 -11.88
CA THR A 253 37.39 -57.22 -12.93
C THR A 253 36.63 -57.18 -14.24
N GLU A 254 36.32 -56.00 -14.76
CA GLU A 254 36.82 -55.53 -16.06
C GLU A 254 36.41 -54.07 -16.35
N TYR A 255 37.44 -53.31 -16.74
CA TYR A 255 37.57 -52.06 -17.51
C TYR A 255 36.64 -50.86 -17.25
#